data_AF-A0A850M942-F1
#
_entry.id   AF-A0A850M942-F1
#
_cell.length_a   1.000
_cell.length_b   1.000
_cell.length_c   1.000
_cell.angle_alpha   90.00
_cell.angle_beta   90.00
_cell.angle_gamma   90.00
#
_symmetry.space_group_name_H-M   'P 1'
#
loop_
_entity.id
_entity.type
_entity.pdbx_description
1 polymer ?
#
loop_
_entity_poly.entity_id
_entity_poly.type
_entity_poly.pdbx_seq_one_letter_code
_entity_poly.pdbx_strand_id
1 'polypeptide(L)'
;MPLDEIVITKAIIETYAKELVKYSELDVAIAGAGPAGMVAAKYLADAGKKVAIFERKLSIGGGVWGGGMMFNIIVVQPEGKTILDEFNVKNAPYQEGYFIADSVETAAKLA
;
A
#
# COMPACT_ATOMS: atom_id res chain seq x y z
N MET A 1 -10.34 20.93 -26.09
CA MET A 1 -8.98 21.24 -26.56
C MET A 1 -8.11 20.03 -26.23
N PRO A 2 -7.32 19.51 -27.16
CA PRO A 2 -6.40 18.39 -26.87
C PRO A 2 -5.38 18.82 -25.80
N LEU A 3 -4.83 17.85 -25.07
CA LEU A 3 -3.72 18.10 -24.15
C LEU A 3 -2.46 18.42 -24.97
N ASP A 4 -1.60 19.28 -24.42
CA ASP A 4 -0.31 19.63 -25.00
C ASP A 4 0.79 18.71 -24.42
N GLU A 5 1.51 18.00 -25.29
CA GLU A 5 2.53 17.02 -24.94
C GLU A 5 3.75 17.63 -24.22
N ILE A 6 4.09 18.88 -24.54
CA ILE A 6 5.15 19.63 -23.86
C ILE A 6 4.71 19.95 -22.43
N VAL A 7 3.45 20.37 -22.26
CA VAL A 7 2.88 20.64 -20.93
C VAL A 7 2.84 19.37 -20.08
N ILE A 8 2.41 18.23 -20.65
CA ILE A 8 2.40 16.95 -19.94
C ILE A 8 3.81 16.58 -19.45
N THR A 9 4.81 16.68 -20.33
CA THR A 9 6.20 16.31 -20.01
C THR A 9 6.76 17.18 -18.88
N LYS A 10 6.56 18.51 -18.96
CA LYS A 10 6.99 19.43 -17.91
C LYS A 10 6.30 19.15 -16.58
N ALA A 11 4.98 18.94 -16.60
CA ALA A 11 4.21 18.67 -15.40
C ALA A 11 4.72 17.43 -14.65
N ILE A 12 5.07 16.36 -15.36
CA ILE A 12 5.61 15.13 -14.76
C ILE A 12 6.97 15.40 -14.11
N ILE A 13 7.92 15.98 -14.86
CA ILE A 13 9.31 16.18 -14.41
C ILE A 13 9.39 17.17 -13.25
N GLU A 14 8.75 18.34 -13.39
CA GLU A 14 8.83 19.40 -12.38
C GLU A 14 8.15 18.99 -11.08
N THR A 15 7.00 18.30 -11.15
CA THR A 15 6.29 17.82 -9.96
C THR A 15 7.09 16.75 -9.23
N TYR A 16 7.65 15.77 -9.96
CA TYR A 16 8.42 14.70 -9.33
C TYR A 16 9.71 15.22 -8.69
N ALA A 17 10.45 16.11 -9.36
CA ALA A 17 11.65 16.73 -8.80
C ALA A 17 11.33 17.50 -7.51
N LYS A 18 10.21 18.23 -7.48
CA LYS A 18 9.76 18.95 -6.29
C LYS A 18 9.40 18.00 -5.15
N GLU A 19 8.68 16.92 -5.40
CA GLU A 19 8.36 15.93 -4.36
C GLU A 19 9.63 15.22 -3.87
N LEU A 20 10.59 14.91 -4.75
CA LEU A 20 11.86 14.31 -4.35
C LEU A 20 12.67 15.21 -3.42
N VAL A 21 12.77 16.50 -3.73
CA VAL A 21 13.41 17.49 -2.83
C VAL A 21 12.63 17.63 -1.54
N LYS A 22 11.30 17.65 -1.59
CA LYS A 22 10.45 17.71 -0.39
C LYS A 22 10.69 16.50 0.52
N TYR A 23 10.90 15.30 -0.01
CA TYR A 23 11.19 14.09 0.77
C TYR A 23 12.68 13.81 0.96
N SER A 24 13.58 14.78 0.76
CA SER A 24 14.99 14.64 1.15
C SER A 24 15.18 14.61 2.67
N GLU A 25 14.22 15.20 3.40
CA GLU A 25 14.14 15.20 4.86
C GLU A 25 12.79 14.65 5.29
N LEU A 26 12.79 13.64 6.15
CA LEU A 26 11.60 12.87 6.53
C LEU A 26 11.74 12.32 7.96
N ASP A 27 10.61 12.06 8.61
CA ASP A 27 10.60 11.47 9.95
C ASP A 27 10.85 9.96 9.90
N VAL A 28 10.27 9.27 8.90
CA VAL A 28 10.36 7.81 8.76
C VAL A 28 10.49 7.38 7.29
N ALA A 29 11.54 6.61 6.99
CA ALA A 29 11.70 5.92 5.71
C ALA A 29 11.38 4.43 5.89
N ILE A 30 10.43 3.93 5.10
CA ILE A 30 10.04 2.52 5.10
C ILE A 30 10.62 1.85 3.86
N ALA A 31 11.37 0.77 4.05
CA ALA A 31 11.93 -0.03 2.95
C ALA A 31 11.01 -1.21 2.64
N GLY A 32 10.23 -1.09 1.56
CA GLY A 32 9.33 -2.11 1.05
C GLY A 32 7.84 -1.77 1.24
N ALA A 33 7.09 -1.81 0.14
CA ALA A 33 5.65 -1.58 0.10
C ALA A 33 4.87 -2.91 0.15
N GLY A 34 5.27 -3.81 1.06
CA GLY A 34 4.46 -4.97 1.41
C GLY A 34 3.33 -4.60 2.38
N PRO A 35 2.44 -5.55 2.76
CA PRO A 35 1.31 -5.28 3.64
C PRO A 35 1.74 -4.61 4.95
N ALA A 36 2.78 -5.15 5.60
CA ALA A 36 3.30 -4.59 6.85
C ALA A 36 3.83 -3.14 6.67
N GLY A 37 4.54 -2.87 5.57
CA GLY A 37 5.10 -1.55 5.29
C GLY A 37 4.02 -0.51 5.01
N MET A 38 3.00 -0.86 4.24
CA MET A 38 1.89 0.04 3.91
C MET A 38 0.99 0.32 5.13
N VAL A 39 0.68 -0.69 5.93
CA VAL A 39 -0.09 -0.51 7.18
C VAL A 39 0.70 0.34 8.18
N ALA A 40 2.02 0.10 8.35
CA ALA A 40 2.86 0.94 9.19
C ALA A 40 2.92 2.39 8.68
N ALA A 41 3.05 2.58 7.36
CA ALA A 41 3.05 3.91 6.75
C ALA A 41 1.77 4.68 7.04
N LYS A 42 0.60 4.01 6.91
CA LYS A 42 -0.71 4.60 7.18
C LYS A 42 -0.79 5.13 8.61
N TYR A 43 -0.50 4.29 9.60
CA TYR A 43 -0.61 4.72 11.00
C TYR A 43 0.41 5.80 11.38
N LEU A 44 1.63 5.73 10.86
CA LEU A 44 2.63 6.77 11.09
C LEU A 44 2.21 8.10 10.46
N ALA A 45 1.65 8.07 9.23
CA ALA A 45 1.13 9.25 8.56
C ALA A 45 -0.08 9.84 9.31
N ASP A 46 -1.00 9.00 9.79
CA ASP A 46 -2.15 9.43 10.62
C ASP A 46 -1.69 10.07 11.93
N ALA A 47 -0.56 9.61 12.49
CA ALA A 47 0.09 10.21 13.65
C ALA A 47 0.86 11.50 13.33
N GLY A 48 0.73 12.03 12.11
CA GLY A 48 1.33 13.29 11.68
C GLY A 48 2.81 13.21 11.31
N LYS A 49 3.37 12.00 11.13
CA LYS A 49 4.75 11.83 10.67
C LYS A 49 4.87 12.01 9.17
N LYS A 50 5.96 12.62 8.73
CA LYS A 50 6.35 12.68 7.32
C LYS A 50 7.02 11.36 6.92
N VAL A 51 6.23 10.48 6.31
CA VAL A 51 6.63 9.12 5.95
C VAL A 51 6.84 9.00 4.44
N ALA A 52 7.89 8.28 4.03
CA ALA A 52 8.09 7.85 2.65
C ALA A 52 8.30 6.33 2.60
N ILE A 53 7.68 5.67 1.62
CA ILE A 53 7.90 4.24 1.33
C ILE A 53 8.77 4.12 0.09
N PHE A 54 9.85 3.34 0.19
CA PHE A 54 10.73 3.01 -0.91
C PHE A 54 10.55 1.54 -1.27
N GLU A 55 9.95 1.28 -2.41
CA GLU A 55 9.75 -0.07 -2.96
C GLU A 55 10.69 -0.28 -4.15
N ARG A 56 11.23 -1.50 -4.27
CA ARG A 56 12.13 -1.89 -5.34
C ARG A 56 11.37 -2.11 -6.66
N LYS A 57 10.16 -2.66 -6.58
CA LYS A 57 9.32 -2.97 -7.75
C LYS A 57 8.44 -1.79 -8.16
N LEU A 58 8.00 -1.77 -9.42
CA LEU A 58 6.96 -0.85 -9.88
C LEU A 58 5.60 -1.16 -9.22
N SER A 59 5.34 -2.43 -8.90
CA SER A 59 4.16 -2.86 -8.18
C SER A 59 4.41 -2.91 -6.67
N ILE A 60 3.47 -2.35 -5.92
CA ILE A 60 3.37 -2.47 -4.46
C ILE A 60 2.57 -3.71 -4.06
N GLY A 61 2.36 -3.97 -2.77
CA GLY A 61 1.67 -5.14 -2.24
C GLY A 61 2.59 -6.32 -1.86
N GLY A 62 3.87 -6.27 -2.24
CA GLY A 62 4.86 -7.28 -1.85
C GLY A 62 4.46 -8.69 -2.26
N GLY A 63 4.48 -9.63 -1.30
CA GLY A 63 4.16 -11.05 -1.54
C GLY A 63 2.68 -11.42 -1.42
N VAL A 64 1.79 -10.49 -1.10
CA VAL A 64 0.39 -10.84 -0.76
C VAL A 64 -0.42 -11.27 -1.98
N TRP A 65 -0.10 -10.77 -3.17
CA TRP A 65 -0.87 -10.99 -4.41
C TRP A 65 -1.24 -12.44 -4.68
N GLY A 66 -0.30 -13.37 -4.48
CA GLY A 66 -0.47 -14.78 -4.84
C GLY A 66 -1.17 -15.65 -3.80
N GLY A 67 -1.51 -15.11 -2.63
CA GLY A 67 -2.04 -15.89 -1.51
C GLY A 67 -1.14 -17.09 -1.16
N GLY A 68 -1.74 -18.26 -0.93
CA GLY A 68 -1.02 -19.51 -0.65
C GLY A 68 -0.92 -20.40 -1.88
N MET A 69 0.30 -20.69 -2.36
CA MET A 69 0.52 -21.54 -3.55
C MET A 69 -0.21 -21.07 -4.82
N MET A 70 -0.29 -19.75 -5.05
CA MET A 70 -1.06 -19.13 -6.15
C MET A 70 -2.58 -19.24 -6.02
N PHE A 71 -3.09 -19.77 -4.91
CA PHE A 71 -4.51 -19.67 -4.57
C PHE A 71 -4.72 -18.33 -3.88
N ASN A 72 -5.50 -17.45 -4.51
CA ASN A 72 -5.66 -16.03 -4.18
C ASN A 72 -6.51 -15.76 -2.93
N ILE A 73 -6.35 -16.58 -1.90
CA ILE A 73 -7.00 -16.43 -0.59
C ILE A 73 -5.90 -16.28 0.46
N ILE A 74 -6.06 -15.27 1.31
CA ILE A 74 -5.26 -15.11 2.53
C ILE A 74 -6.10 -15.44 3.75
N VAL A 75 -5.43 -15.81 4.83
CA VAL A 75 -6.04 -16.06 6.14
C VAL A 75 -5.42 -15.09 7.14
N VAL A 76 -6.25 -14.46 7.96
CA VAL A 76 -5.83 -13.58 9.05
C VAL A 76 -6.49 -13.97 10.37
N GLN A 77 -5.79 -13.66 11.46
CA GLN A 77 -6.30 -13.74 12.83
C GLN A 77 -7.21 -12.52 13.14
N PRO A 78 -7.91 -12.49 14.28
CA PRO A 78 -8.80 -11.38 14.65
C PRO A 78 -8.14 -9.99 14.55
N GLU A 79 -6.87 -9.86 14.93
CA GLU A 79 -6.10 -8.62 14.85
C GLU A 79 -5.81 -8.22 13.41
N GLY A 80 -5.61 -9.18 12.50
CA GLY A 80 -5.49 -8.89 11.09
C GLY A 80 -6.82 -8.51 10.46
N LYS A 81 -7.93 -9.07 10.95
CA LYS A 81 -9.28 -8.74 10.49
C LYS A 81 -9.63 -7.27 10.76
N THR A 82 -9.22 -6.71 11.90
CA THR A 82 -9.46 -5.27 12.17
C THR A 82 -8.76 -4.39 11.14
N ILE A 83 -7.54 -4.74 10.73
CA ILE A 83 -6.83 -4.04 9.64
C ILE A 83 -7.60 -4.18 8.32
N LEU A 84 -8.07 -5.39 7.98
CA LEU A 84 -8.88 -5.57 6.77
C LEU A 84 -10.14 -4.69 6.77
N ASP A 85 -10.83 -4.61 7.91
CA ASP A 85 -12.02 -3.77 8.07
C ASP A 85 -11.71 -2.28 7.91
N GLU A 86 -10.60 -1.78 8.50
CA GLU A 86 -10.15 -0.38 8.37
C GLU A 86 -9.86 0.01 6.92
N PHE A 87 -9.26 -0.90 6.15
CA PHE A 87 -9.00 -0.71 4.73
C PHE A 87 -10.20 -1.12 3.84
N ASN A 88 -11.36 -1.41 4.43
CA ASN A 88 -12.59 -1.82 3.76
C ASN A 88 -12.42 -3.05 2.85
N VAL A 89 -11.52 -3.97 3.17
CA VAL A 89 -11.31 -5.22 2.44
C VAL A 89 -12.39 -6.23 2.83
N LYS A 90 -13.06 -6.80 1.83
CA LYS A 90 -14.04 -7.85 2.06
C LYS A 90 -13.39 -9.06 2.72
N ASN A 91 -13.97 -9.49 3.83
CA ASN A 91 -13.53 -10.65 4.57
C ASN A 91 -14.73 -11.45 5.08
N ALA A 92 -14.51 -12.73 5.37
CA ALA A 92 -15.51 -13.63 5.91
C ALA A 92 -14.90 -14.55 6.99
N PRO A 93 -15.66 -14.96 8.01
CA PRO A 93 -15.21 -15.98 8.94
C PRO A 93 -15.07 -17.33 8.22
N TYR A 94 -13.96 -18.04 8.47
CA TYR A 94 -13.78 -19.44 8.07
C TYR A 94 -14.10 -20.38 9.23
N GLN A 95 -13.53 -20.09 10.40
CA GLN A 95 -13.85 -20.72 11.69
C GLN A 95 -13.44 -19.78 12.83
N GLU A 96 -13.66 -20.18 14.09
CA GLU A 96 -13.29 -19.37 15.26
C GLU A 96 -11.79 -18.99 15.23
N GLY A 97 -11.52 -17.69 15.18
CA GLY A 97 -10.16 -17.13 15.12
C GLY A 97 -9.53 -17.04 13.72
N TYR A 98 -10.23 -17.44 12.65
CA TYR A 98 -9.70 -17.44 11.28
C TYR A 98 -10.66 -16.73 10.33
N PHE A 99 -10.16 -15.68 9.67
CA PHE A 99 -10.88 -14.93 8.65
C PHE A 99 -10.17 -15.04 7.32
N ILE A 100 -10.95 -15.18 6.24
CA ILE A 100 -10.43 -15.23 4.87
C ILE A 100 -10.69 -13.91 4.16
N ALA A 101 -9.79 -13.57 3.23
CA ALA A 101 -9.96 -12.45 2.31
C ALA A 101 -9.32 -12.76 0.96
N ASP A 102 -9.80 -12.08 -0.08
CA ASP A 102 -9.18 -12.14 -1.40
C ASP A 102 -7.82 -11.42 -1.37
N SER A 103 -6.78 -12.10 -1.83
CA SER A 103 -5.41 -11.62 -1.75
C SER A 103 -5.13 -10.43 -2.68
N VAL A 104 -5.82 -10.37 -3.82
CA VAL A 104 -5.69 -9.32 -4.83
C VAL A 104 -6.41 -8.06 -4.37
N GLU A 105 -7.63 -8.21 -3.85
CA GLU A 105 -8.38 -7.10 -3.22
C GLU A 105 -7.58 -6.51 -2.06
N THR A 106 -6.99 -7.37 -1.22
CA THR A 106 -6.13 -6.94 -0.11
C THR A 106 -4.93 -6.14 -0.62
N ALA A 107 -4.21 -6.65 -1.62
CA ALA A 107 -3.06 -5.95 -2.20
C ALA A 107 -3.45 -4.57 -2.77
N ALA A 108 -4.59 -4.49 -3.45
CA ALA A 108 -5.06 -3.29 -4.14
C ALA A 108 -5.65 -2.23 -3.20
N LYS A 109 -6.21 -2.62 -2.04
CA LYS A 109 -6.81 -1.68 -1.07
C LYS A 109 -5.84 -1.19 -0.01
N LEU A 110 -4.76 -1.93 0.26
CA LEU A 110 -3.66 -1.46 1.11
C LEU A 110 -2.77 -0.42 0.40
N ALA A 111 -2.86 -0.37 -0.93
CA ALA A 111 -2.12 0.51 -1.83
C ALA A 111 -2.61 1.97 -1.83
#